data_AF-D5ZY24-F1
#
_entry.id   AF-D5ZY24-F1
#
_cell.length_a   1.000
_cell.length_b   1.000
_cell.length_c   1.000
_cell.angle_alpha   90.00
_cell.angle_beta   90.00
_cell.angle_gamma   90.00
#
_symmetry.space_group_name_H-M   'P 1'
#
loop_
_entity.id
_entity.type
_entity.pdbx_description
1 polymer ?
#
loop_
_entity_poly.entity_id
_entity_poly.type
_entity_poly.pdbx_seq_one_letter_code
_entity_poly.pdbx_strand_id
1 'polypeptide(L)' 'MKTAGRAAAPIYDRLIAERGDVVAAAALTAEETRREVAEVLDFGFSCTGGETGEDE' A
#
# COMPACT_ATOMS: atom_id res chain seq x y z
N MET A 1 9.15 12.93 -42.28
CA MET A 1 9.35 12.33 -40.94
C MET A 1 8.20 11.36 -40.70
N LYS A 2 8.42 10.05 -40.87
CA LYS A 2 7.35 9.04 -40.72
C LYS A 2 7.27 8.74 -39.22
N THR A 3 6.39 9.42 -38.51
CA THR A 3 6.05 9.01 -37.13
C THR A 3 5.47 7.62 -37.26
N ALA A 4 6.25 6.60 -36.89
CA ALA A 4 5.75 5.25 -36.76
C ALA A 4 4.54 5.36 -35.83
N GLY A 5 3.35 5.34 -36.41
CA GLY A 5 2.11 5.23 -35.67
C GLY A 5 2.27 3.95 -34.89
N ARG A 6 2.58 4.08 -33.60
CA ARG A 6 2.47 3.00 -32.63
C ARG A 6 1.08 2.46 -32.87
N ALA A 7 0.98 1.35 -33.59
CA ALA A 7 -0.30 0.74 -33.90
C ALA A 7 -0.96 0.57 -32.54
N ALA A 8 -2.00 1.36 -32.28
CA ALA A 8 -2.76 1.26 -31.05
C ALA A 8 -3.28 -0.17 -31.06
N ALA A 9 -2.60 -1.05 -30.33
CA ALA A 9 -2.90 -2.46 -30.33
C ALA A 9 -4.18 -2.56 -29.50
N PRO A 10 -5.34 -2.71 -30.15
CA PRO A 10 -6.64 -2.44 -29.54
C PRO A 10 -6.97 -3.45 -28.42
N ILE A 11 -6.19 -4.53 -28.34
CA ILE A 11 -6.17 -5.47 -27.23
C ILE A 11 -5.71 -4.80 -25.93
N TYR A 12 -4.65 -4.00 -25.93
CA TYR A 12 -4.15 -3.39 -24.69
C TYR A 12 -5.08 -2.31 -24.17
N ASP A 13 -5.72 -1.53 -25.05
CA ASP A 13 -6.68 -0.51 -24.64
C ASP A 13 -7.91 -1.14 -23.94
N ARG A 14 -8.37 -2.30 -24.44
CA ARG A 14 -9.42 -3.09 -23.77
C ARG A 14 -8.96 -3.63 -22.43
N LEU A 15 -7.75 -4.19 -22.36
CA LEU A 15 -7.21 -4.72 -21.11
C LEU A 15 -7.03 -3.63 -20.04
N ILE A 16 -6.64 -2.42 -20.45
CA ILE A 16 -6.52 -1.26 -19.55
C ILE A 16 -7.91 -0.81 -19.08
N ALA A 17 -8.89 -0.74 -19.99
CA ALA A 17 -10.26 -0.36 -19.64
C ALA A 17 -10.94 -1.39 -18.72
N GLU A 18 -10.74 -2.68 -18.95
CA GLU A 18 -11.29 -3.78 -18.14
C GLU A 18 -10.67 -3.84 -16.74
N ARG A 19 -9.39 -3.49 -16.59
CA ARG A 19 -8.69 -3.52 -15.28
C ARG A 19 -9.06 -2.37 -14.35
N GLY A 20 -9.68 -1.30 -14.85
CA GLY A 20 -9.98 -0.10 -14.07
C GLY A 20 -8.72 0.61 -13.57
N ASP A 21 -8.86 1.46 -12.55
CA ASP A 21 -7.74 2.23 -11.99
C ASP A 21 -6.85 1.35 -11.08
N VAL A 22 -5.89 0.69 -11.71
CA VAL A 22 -4.92 -0.20 -11.06
C VAL A 22 -4.02 0.55 -10.08
N VAL A 23 -3.78 1.85 -10.31
CA VAL A 23 -2.91 2.67 -9.46
C VAL A 23 -3.65 3.02 -8.17
N ALA A 24 -4.92 3.42 -8.26
CA ALA A 24 -5.77 3.64 -7.10
C ALA A 24 -5.91 2.37 -6.26
N ALA A 25 -6.12 1.21 -6.90
CA ALA A 25 -6.20 -0.07 -6.20
C ALA A 25 -4.88 -0.40 -5.46
N ALA A 26 -3.74 -0.24 -6.12
CA ALA A 26 -2.44 -0.49 -5.50
C ALA A 26 -2.17 0.46 -4.32
N ALA A 27 -2.54 1.73 -4.42
CA ALA A 27 -2.40 2.70 -3.34
C ALA A 27 -3.25 2.33 -2.13
N LEU A 28 -4.49 1.90 -2.35
CA LEU A 28 -5.41 1.48 -1.29
C LEU A 28 -4.87 0.24 -0.56
N THR A 29 -4.43 -0.78 -1.31
CA THR A 29 -3.81 -1.97 -0.73
C THR A 29 -2.54 -1.66 0.05
N ALA A 30 -1.68 -0.76 -0.45
CA ALA A 30 -0.47 -0.37 0.25
C ALA A 30 -0.76 0.30 1.61
N GLU A 31 -1.78 1.15 1.66
CA GLU A 31 -2.20 1.80 2.91
C GLU A 31 -2.81 0.81 3.91
N GLU A 32 -3.63 -0.12 3.44
CA GLU A 32 -4.19 -1.20 4.27
C GLU A 32 -3.08 -2.08 4.87
N THR A 33 -2.13 -2.52 4.03
CA THR A 33 -0.96 -3.28 4.49
C THR A 33 -0.12 -2.48 5.48
N ARG A 34 0.08 -1.17 5.24
CA ARG A 34 0.82 -0.30 6.16
C ARG A 34 0.15 -0.24 7.53
N ARG A 35 -1.18 -0.18 7.57
CA ARG A 35 -1.96 -0.17 8.81
C ARG A 35 -1.86 -1.49 9.57
N GLU A 36 -2.03 -2.62 8.87
CA GLU A 36 -1.89 -3.95 9.47
C GLU A 36 -0.49 -4.16 10.06
N VAL A 37 0.55 -3.78 9.32
CA VAL A 37 1.93 -3.86 9.80
C VAL A 37 2.12 -2.95 11.02
N ALA A 38 1.57 -1.74 11.03
CA ALA A 38 1.67 -0.85 12.19
C ALA A 38 0.97 -1.43 13.44
N GLU A 39 -0.16 -2.11 13.26
CA GLU A 39 -0.87 -2.81 14.36
C GLU A 39 -0.08 -4.01 14.87
N VAL A 40 0.46 -4.85 13.98
CA VAL A 40 1.25 -6.03 14.36
C VAL A 40 2.56 -5.63 15.02
N LEU A 41 3.19 -4.56 14.56
CA LEU A 41 4.47 -4.08 15.08
C LEU A 41 4.33 -3.15 16.30
N ASP A 42 3.11 -2.87 16.77
CA ASP A 42 2.88 -2.16 18.04
C ASP A 42 3.11 -3.10 19.23
N PHE A 43 4.38 -3.49 19.43
CA PHE A 43 4.80 -4.33 20.54
C PHE A 43 4.93 -3.57 21.88
N GLY A 44 4.65 -2.26 21.93
CA GLY A 44 5.40 -1.37 22.83
C GLY A 44 4.65 -0.39 23.72
N PHE A 45 3.34 -0.15 23.58
CA PHE A 45 2.72 0.94 24.37
C PHE A 45 2.17 0.51 25.76
N SER A 46 2.15 -0.78 26.10
CA SER A 46 1.56 -1.26 27.37
C SER A 46 2.55 -1.82 28.40
N CYS A 47 3.85 -1.89 28.10
CA CYS A 47 4.85 -2.49 29.01
C CYS A 47 5.67 -1.49 29.83
N THR A 48 5.46 -0.16 29.70
CA THR A 48 6.12 0.84 30.56
C THR A 48 5.17 1.33 31.65
N GLY A 49 4.59 0.37 32.39
CA GLY A 49 3.72 0.63 33.54
C GLY A 49 4.33 0.10 34.83
N GLY A 50 5.22 0.87 35.44
CA GLY A 50 5.39 0.90 36.90
C GLY A 50 6.41 -0.08 37.52
N GLU A 51 7.68 0.01 37.15
CA GLU A 51 8.77 -0.25 38.11
C GLU A 51 9.18 1.08 38.75
N THR A 52 8.30 1.63 39.59
CA THR A 52 8.73 2.58 40.63
C THR A 52 9.35 1.73 41.72
N GLY A 53 10.69 1.71 41.75
CA GLY A 53 11.43 1.24 42.91
C GLY A 53 10.99 2.01 44.14
N GLU A 54 10.43 1.30 45.10
CA GLU A 54 10.38 1.74 46.48
C GLU A 54 11.62 1.13 47.16
N ASP A 55 12.71 1.89 47.15
CA ASP A 55 13.76 1.76 48.15
C ASP A 55 13.19 2.27 49.49
N GLU A 56 13.04 1.38 50.48
CA GLU A 56 13.37 1.58 51.91
C GLU A 56 13.17 0.30 52.74
#